data_AF-A0A196PB87-F1
#
_entry.id   AF-A0A196PB87-F1
#
_cell.length_a   1.000
_cell.length_b   1.000
_cell.length_c   1.000
_cell.angle_alpha   90.00
_cell.angle_beta   90.00
_cell.angle_gamma   90.00
#
_symmetry.space_group_name_H-M   'P 1'
#
loop_
_entity.id
_entity.type
_entity.pdbx_description
1 polymer ?
#
loop_
_entity_poly.entity_id
_entity_poly.type
_entity_poly.pdbx_seq_one_letter_code
_entity_poly.pdbx_strand_id
1 'polypeptide(L)'
;MLDRSTLSEEIEADPVACFIEHAGGTTDTLLQRIPTHMQPGLVRYLLLGIKPGSFLLSVLAGEKELAERRADAVNTCIIPTYFAHLAQEWPQDSWGSSDKVRGWVERGGKMGREIANA
;
A
#
# COMPACT_ATOMS: atom_id res chain seq x y z
N MET A 1 -12.81 -15.73 -9.35
CA MET A 1 -11.65 -15.26 -8.57
C MET A 1 -10.68 -14.68 -9.59
N LEU A 2 -10.45 -13.36 -9.58
CA LEU A 2 -9.39 -12.75 -10.40
C LEU A 2 -8.06 -13.38 -10.00
N ASP A 3 -7.25 -13.78 -10.98
CA ASP A 3 -5.90 -14.30 -10.71
C ASP A 3 -4.90 -13.14 -10.51
N ARG A 4 -3.72 -13.45 -9.95
CA ARG A 4 -2.72 -12.45 -9.56
C ARG A 4 -2.14 -11.69 -10.76
N SER A 5 -2.08 -12.31 -11.94
CA SER A 5 -1.56 -11.66 -13.16
C SER A 5 -2.52 -10.59 -13.61
N THR A 6 -3.80 -10.94 -13.75
CA THR A 6 -4.84 -10.00 -14.18
C THR A 6 -4.94 -8.80 -13.25
N LEU A 7 -4.95 -9.02 -11.92
CA LEU A 7 -4.98 -7.92 -10.97
C LEU A 7 -3.72 -7.04 -11.04
N SER A 8 -2.55 -7.63 -11.33
CA SER A 8 -1.33 -6.83 -11.51
C SER A 8 -1.42 -5.91 -12.72
N GLU A 9 -2.00 -6.37 -13.82
CA GLU A 9 -2.19 -5.57 -15.05
C GLU A 9 -3.19 -4.43 -14.82
N GLU A 10 -4.27 -4.68 -14.09
CA GLU A 10 -5.24 -3.66 -13.69
C GLU A 10 -4.60 -2.58 -12.81
N ILE A 11 -3.71 -2.96 -11.88
CA ILE A 11 -2.98 -1.99 -11.05
C ILE A 11 -2.04 -1.11 -11.88
N GLU A 12 -1.40 -1.66 -12.92
CA GLU A 12 -0.58 -0.83 -13.82
C GLU A 12 -1.42 0.16 -14.63
N ALA A 13 -2.58 -0.28 -15.09
CA ALA A 13 -3.46 0.51 -15.94
C ALA A 13 -4.11 1.67 -15.16
N ASP A 14 -4.65 1.39 -13.98
CA ASP A 14 -5.24 2.39 -13.09
C ASP A 14 -5.17 1.94 -11.62
N PRO A 15 -4.11 2.33 -10.89
CA PRO A 15 -3.94 1.92 -9.49
C PRO A 15 -5.04 2.49 -8.58
N VAL A 16 -5.61 3.66 -8.92
CA VAL A 16 -6.62 4.32 -8.08
C VAL A 16 -7.96 3.60 -8.23
N ALA A 17 -8.39 3.32 -9.46
CA ALA A 17 -9.60 2.54 -9.71
C ALA A 17 -9.51 1.15 -9.06
N CYS A 18 -8.37 0.47 -9.25
CA CYS A 18 -8.11 -0.83 -8.65
C CYS A 18 -8.18 -0.80 -7.12
N PHE A 19 -7.67 0.27 -6.48
CA PHE A 19 -7.79 0.43 -5.04
C PHE A 19 -9.23 0.65 -4.59
N ILE A 20 -9.99 1.51 -5.26
CA ILE A 20 -11.40 1.77 -4.91
C ILE A 20 -12.20 0.47 -5.02
N GLU A 21 -12.05 -0.25 -6.12
CA GLU A 21 -12.77 -1.48 -6.40
C GLU A 21 -12.40 -2.61 -5.42
N HIS A 22 -11.11 -2.87 -5.22
CA HIS A 22 -10.67 -4.06 -4.49
C HIS A 22 -10.30 -3.81 -3.04
N ALA A 23 -9.89 -2.60 -2.65
CA ALA A 23 -9.59 -2.28 -1.25
C ALA A 23 -10.85 -1.87 -0.46
N GLY A 24 -11.91 -1.43 -1.15
CA GLY A 24 -13.10 -0.84 -0.51
C GLY A 24 -12.89 0.64 -0.15
N GLY A 25 -12.01 1.33 -0.88
CA GLY A 25 -11.70 2.75 -0.67
C GLY A 25 -12.86 3.67 -1.07
N THR A 26 -12.86 4.89 -0.54
CA THR A 26 -13.78 5.95 -0.99
C THR A 26 -13.15 6.76 -2.12
N THR A 27 -13.75 7.87 -2.56
CA THR A 27 -13.12 8.76 -3.54
C THR A 27 -12.00 9.61 -2.91
N ASP A 28 -12.07 9.95 -1.62
CA ASP A 28 -10.98 10.65 -0.92
C ASP A 28 -10.05 9.61 -0.30
N THR A 29 -8.92 9.33 -0.96
CA THR A 29 -7.97 8.29 -0.57
C THR A 29 -6.55 8.80 -0.51
N LEU A 30 -5.69 8.06 0.17
CA LEU A 30 -4.25 8.27 0.12
C LEU A 30 -3.71 8.41 -1.30
N LEU A 31 -4.20 7.59 -2.25
CA LEU A 31 -3.65 7.56 -3.61
C LEU A 31 -3.85 8.87 -4.37
N GLN A 32 -4.92 9.61 -4.09
CA GLN A 32 -5.16 10.92 -4.72
C GLN A 32 -4.28 12.03 -4.13
N ARG A 33 -3.60 11.78 -3.00
CA ARG A 33 -2.81 12.75 -2.25
C ARG A 33 -1.31 12.49 -2.30
N ILE A 34 -0.90 11.44 -3.02
CA ILE A 34 0.50 11.08 -3.24
C ILE A 34 0.84 11.15 -4.74
N PRO A 35 2.14 11.25 -5.10
CA PRO A 35 2.55 11.29 -6.49
C PRO A 35 2.11 10.04 -7.26
N THR A 36 1.71 10.22 -8.52
CA THR A 36 1.21 9.12 -9.37
C THR A 36 2.17 7.94 -9.45
N HIS A 37 3.48 8.20 -9.52
CA HIS A 37 4.50 7.15 -9.58
C HIS A 37 4.63 6.31 -8.29
N MET A 38 4.07 6.78 -7.17
CA MET A 38 4.04 6.05 -5.89
C MET A 38 2.83 5.12 -5.77
N GLN A 39 1.75 5.39 -6.51
CA GLN A 39 0.48 4.70 -6.35
C GLN A 39 0.57 3.20 -6.67
N PRO A 40 1.14 2.75 -7.82
CA PRO A 40 1.17 1.32 -8.12
C PRO A 40 1.95 0.51 -7.09
N GLY A 41 3.06 1.05 -6.56
CA GLY A 41 3.85 0.37 -5.54
C GLY A 41 3.07 0.11 -4.26
N LEU A 42 2.28 1.11 -3.85
CA LEU A 42 1.42 1.03 -2.68
C LEU A 42 0.27 0.02 -2.89
N VAL A 43 -0.37 0.06 -4.05
CA VAL A 43 -1.53 -0.81 -4.36
C VAL A 43 -1.11 -2.28 -4.51
N ARG A 44 0.01 -2.56 -5.20
CA ARG A 44 0.56 -3.93 -5.28
C ARG A 44 0.92 -4.48 -3.90
N TYR A 45 1.43 -3.64 -3.00
CA TYR A 45 1.66 -4.04 -1.63
C TYR A 45 0.36 -4.40 -0.90
N LEU A 46 -0.67 -3.56 -0.99
CA LEU A 46 -1.94 -3.80 -0.30
C LEU A 46 -2.64 -5.06 -0.83
N LEU A 47 -2.85 -5.12 -2.13
CA LEU A 47 -3.71 -6.14 -2.74
C LEU A 47 -2.97 -7.48 -2.90
N LEU A 48 -1.72 -7.43 -3.35
CA LEU A 48 -0.93 -8.61 -3.70
C LEU A 48 0.17 -8.93 -2.67
N GLY A 49 0.43 -8.08 -1.68
CA GLY A 49 1.54 -8.30 -0.75
C GLY A 49 2.91 -8.19 -1.41
N ILE A 50 3.03 -7.52 -2.55
CA ILE A 50 4.32 -7.33 -3.22
C ILE A 50 5.11 -6.27 -2.45
N LYS A 51 6.33 -6.64 -2.02
CA LYS A 51 7.20 -5.75 -1.25
C LYS A 51 7.54 -4.48 -2.06
N PRO A 52 7.29 -3.27 -1.52
CA PRO A 52 7.61 -2.04 -2.22
C PRO A 52 9.08 -1.62 -2.02
N GLY A 53 9.46 -0.50 -2.65
CA GLY A 53 10.76 0.14 -2.46
C GLY A 53 11.02 0.58 -1.01
N SER A 54 12.28 0.90 -0.71
CA SER A 54 12.77 1.16 0.65
C SER A 54 12.07 2.31 1.39
N PHE A 55 11.68 3.37 0.67
CA PHE A 55 10.92 4.49 1.25
C PHE A 55 9.54 4.03 1.72
N LEU A 56 8.70 3.51 0.82
CA LEU A 56 7.36 3.02 1.16
C LEU A 56 7.43 1.92 2.21
N LEU A 57 8.46 1.07 2.18
CA LEU A 57 8.65 0.04 3.19
C LEU A 57 8.80 0.65 4.59
N SER A 58 9.58 1.73 4.75
CA SER A 58 9.71 2.41 6.05
C SER A 58 8.44 3.14 6.47
N VAL A 59 7.73 3.75 5.53
CA VAL A 59 6.41 4.35 5.80
C VAL A 59 5.45 3.29 6.33
N LEU A 60 5.31 2.16 5.63
CA LEU A 60 4.44 1.06 6.02
C LEU A 60 4.87 0.41 7.33
N ALA A 61 6.17 0.39 7.63
CA ALA A 61 6.70 -0.14 8.89
C ALA A 61 6.53 0.81 10.09
N GLY A 62 6.03 2.04 9.90
CA GLY A 62 5.93 3.01 11.00
C GLY A 62 7.23 3.75 11.31
N GLU A 63 8.28 3.57 10.51
CA GLU A 63 9.63 4.05 10.76
C GLU A 63 9.81 5.48 10.22
N LYS A 64 9.16 6.48 10.85
CA LYS A 64 9.11 7.85 10.34
C LYS A 64 10.50 8.44 10.05
N GLU A 65 11.44 8.34 10.98
CA GLU A 65 12.81 8.85 10.79
C GLU A 65 13.53 8.19 9.61
N LEU A 66 13.30 6.89 9.40
CA LEU A 66 13.93 6.16 8.29
C LEU A 66 13.26 6.49 6.96
N ALA A 67 11.95 6.72 6.95
CA ALA A 67 11.22 7.22 5.80
C ALA A 67 11.73 8.61 5.37
N GLU A 68 11.95 9.53 6.32
CA GLU A 68 12.50 10.87 6.05
C GLU A 68 13.89 10.79 5.41
N ARG A 69 14.76 9.89 5.87
CA ARG A 69 16.10 9.69 5.29
C ARG A 69 16.09 9.08 3.89
N ARG A 70 15.03 8.36 3.52
CA ARG A 70 14.89 7.64 2.24
C ARG A 70 14.05 8.41 1.22
N ALA A 71 13.32 9.42 1.65
CA ALA A 71 12.44 10.19 0.80
C ALA A 71 13.23 11.07 -0.17
N ASP A 72 12.73 11.19 -1.40
CA ASP A 72 13.04 12.32 -2.26
C ASP A 72 12.34 13.60 -1.76
N ALA A 73 12.68 14.74 -2.37
CA ALA A 73 12.14 16.04 -1.97
C ALA A 73 10.60 16.14 -2.02
N VAL A 74 9.95 15.43 -2.94
CA VAL A 74 8.48 15.44 -3.05
C VAL A 74 7.89 14.63 -1.91
N ASN A 75 8.39 13.42 -1.68
CA ASN A 75 7.92 12.51 -0.66
C ASN A 75 8.17 13.06 0.76
N THR A 76 9.28 13.76 1.01
CA THR A 76 9.59 14.36 2.33
C THR A 76 8.45 15.26 2.82
N CYS A 77 7.86 16.07 1.94
CA CYS A 77 6.79 17.00 2.31
C CYS A 77 5.45 16.33 2.64
N ILE A 78 5.25 15.08 2.22
CA ILE A 78 3.95 14.39 2.30
C ILE A 78 3.99 13.12 3.16
N ILE A 79 5.11 12.83 3.85
CA ILE A 79 5.20 11.75 4.85
C ILE A 79 4.03 11.80 5.86
N PRO A 80 3.65 12.96 6.43
CA PRO A 80 2.50 13.03 7.34
C PRO A 80 1.19 12.55 6.71
N THR A 81 1.00 12.82 5.42
CA THR A 81 -0.19 12.40 4.65
C THR A 81 -0.25 10.87 4.56
N TYR A 82 0.88 10.19 4.31
CA TYR A 82 0.90 8.72 4.32
C TYR A 82 0.39 8.17 5.65
N PHE A 83 0.95 8.61 6.78
CA PHE A 83 0.58 8.08 8.10
C PHE A 83 -0.87 8.39 8.49
N ALA A 84 -1.38 9.58 8.15
CA ALA A 84 -2.75 9.96 8.46
C ALA A 84 -3.77 9.06 7.74
N HIS A 85 -3.56 8.77 6.46
CA HIS A 85 -4.50 7.99 5.67
C HIS A 85 -4.34 6.47 5.88
N LEU A 86 -3.12 5.96 6.07
CA LEU A 86 -2.91 4.55 6.42
C LEU A 86 -3.71 4.16 7.68
N ALA A 87 -3.78 5.05 8.67
CA ALA A 87 -4.54 4.80 9.89
C ALA A 87 -6.06 4.67 9.69
N GLN A 88 -6.60 5.26 8.62
CA GLN A 88 -8.03 5.35 8.38
C GLN A 88 -8.51 4.31 7.35
N GLU A 89 -7.72 4.11 6.30
CA GLU A 89 -8.15 3.37 5.11
C GLU A 89 -7.62 1.93 5.05
N TRP A 90 -6.58 1.60 5.83
CA TRP A 90 -5.82 0.36 5.63
C TRP A 90 -6.04 -0.67 6.74
N PRO A 91 -6.00 -1.98 6.41
CA PRO A 91 -6.04 -3.03 7.41
C PRO A 91 -4.99 -2.87 8.50
N GLN A 92 -5.40 -3.01 9.76
CA GLN A 92 -4.52 -2.78 10.91
C GLN A 92 -3.30 -3.72 10.94
N ASP A 93 -3.40 -4.89 10.31
CA ASP A 93 -2.35 -5.91 10.22
C ASP A 93 -1.42 -5.73 9.01
N SER A 94 -1.68 -4.74 8.14
CA SER A 94 -0.89 -4.47 6.95
C SER A 94 0.12 -3.34 7.10
N TRP A 95 0.20 -2.66 8.26
CA TRP A 95 1.14 -1.53 8.43
C TRP A 95 1.35 -1.20 9.93
N GLY A 96 2.32 -0.33 10.21
CA GLY A 96 2.65 0.19 11.54
C GLY A 96 3.74 -0.56 12.31
N SER A 97 4.25 -1.67 11.77
CA SER A 97 5.48 -2.32 12.24
C SER A 97 6.08 -3.22 11.16
N SER A 98 7.39 -3.45 11.22
CA SER A 98 8.09 -4.35 10.28
C SER A 98 7.55 -5.78 10.32
N ASP A 99 7.10 -6.27 11.48
CA ASP A 99 6.50 -7.60 11.62
C ASP A 99 5.14 -7.72 10.92
N LYS A 100 4.30 -6.68 11.03
CA LYS A 100 3.01 -6.63 10.32
C LYS A 100 3.22 -6.60 8.82
N VAL A 101 4.15 -5.76 8.36
CA VAL A 101 4.49 -5.66 6.93
C VAL A 101 5.01 -7.00 6.40
N ARG A 102 5.93 -7.66 7.13
CA ARG A 102 6.42 -8.99 6.76
C ARG A 102 5.27 -10.00 6.66
N GLY A 103 4.43 -10.07 7.68
CA GLY A 103 3.28 -10.99 7.68
C GLY A 103 2.30 -10.71 6.55
N TRP A 104 2.06 -9.44 6.21
CA TRP A 104 1.18 -9.07 5.08
C TRP A 104 1.74 -9.51 3.73
N VAL A 105 3.05 -9.33 3.52
CA VAL A 105 3.78 -9.80 2.32
C VAL A 105 3.73 -11.33 2.21
N GLU A 106 4.04 -12.04 3.30
CA GLU A 106 4.03 -13.51 3.35
C GLU A 106 2.64 -14.09 3.09
N ARG A 107 1.59 -13.43 3.59
CA ARG A 107 0.20 -13.79 3.29
C ARG A 107 -0.20 -13.51 1.85
N GLY A 108 0.54 -12.70 1.11
CA GLY A 108 0.19 -12.33 -0.27
C GLY A 108 -0.88 -11.23 -0.35
N GLY A 109 -0.91 -10.33 0.63
CA GLY A 109 -1.78 -9.16 0.68
C GLY A 109 -3.25 -9.47 0.97
N LYS A 110 -4.14 -8.53 0.61
CA LYS A 110 -5.58 -8.67 0.79
C LYS A 110 -6.12 -9.91 0.08
N MET A 111 -5.65 -10.18 -1.13
CA MET A 111 -6.06 -11.35 -1.90
C MET A 111 -5.75 -12.65 -1.16
N GLY A 112 -4.54 -12.81 -0.62
CA GLY A 112 -4.19 -14.02 0.12
C GLY A 112 -4.92 -14.14 1.46
N ARG A 113 -5.24 -13.01 2.12
CA ARG A 113 -6.12 -13.00 3.30
C ARG A 113 -7.54 -13.48 2.97
N GLU A 114 -8.10 -13.08 1.84
CA GLU A 114 -9.43 -13.50 1.41
C GLU A 114 -9.47 -14.99 1.08
N ILE A 115 -8.45 -15.52 0.41
CA ILE A 115 -8.32 -16.96 0.13
C ILE A 115 -8.22 -17.78 1.42
N ALA A 116 -7.48 -17.29 2.43
CA ALA A 116 -7.36 -17.99 3.71
C ALA A 116 -8.65 -18.00 4.54
N ASN A 117 -9.58 -17.09 4.26
CA ASN A 117 -10.87 -16.96 4.96
C ASN A 117 -12.06 -17.58 4.19
N ALA A 118 -11.81 -18.09 2.97
CA ALA A 118 -12.82 -18.73 2.10
C ALA A 118 -12.90 -20.24 2.37
#